data_AF-A0A8S3JJN5-F1
#
_entry.id   AF-A0A8S3JJN5-F1
#
_cell.length_a   1.000
_cell.length_b   1.000
_cell.length_c   1.000
_cell.angle_alpha   90.00
_cell.angle_beta   90.00
_cell.angle_gamma   90.00
#
_symmetry.space_group_name_H-M   'P 1'
#
loop_
_entity.id
_entity.type
_entity.pdbx_description
1 polymer ?
#
loop_
_entity_poly.entity_id
_entity_poly.type
_entity_poly.pdbx_seq_one_letter_code
_entity_poly.pdbx_strand_id
1 'polypeptide(L)'
;MQGVGLFTMEELIWGDHKQQKWIKPGFLFSRGPDTYKIPSFSDVPLDLRVSLLSESSNPRAIYSSKGIGEPPITLASSVFFALKQACMAYRKQQGFSDYFTLQSPATVERLRMACSDEFTNRACLTDHQNFQPRGSY
;
A
#
# COMPACT_ATOMS: atom_id res chain seq x y z
N MET A 1 5.54 -11.19 3.95
CA MET A 1 6.08 -10.14 3.05
C MET A 1 5.23 -9.90 1.81
N GLN A 2 4.68 -10.91 1.13
CA GLN A 2 3.79 -10.70 -0.03
C GLN A 2 2.65 -9.69 0.24
N GLY A 3 1.99 -9.80 1.40
CA GLY A 3 0.97 -8.82 1.79
C GLY A 3 1.52 -7.40 1.98
N VAL A 4 2.77 -7.24 2.43
CA VAL A 4 3.39 -5.90 2.55
C VAL A 4 3.50 -5.30 1.15
N GLY A 5 4.03 -6.08 0.20
CA GLY A 5 4.12 -5.66 -1.19
C GLY A 5 2.76 -5.26 -1.77
N LEU A 6 1.76 -6.12 -1.64
CA LEU A 6 0.38 -5.90 -2.06
C LEU A 6 -0.20 -4.57 -1.55
N PHE A 7 0.07 -4.21 -0.30
CA PHE A 7 -0.53 -3.04 0.33
C PHE A 7 0.31 -1.76 0.22
N THR A 8 1.61 -1.82 -0.14
CA THR A 8 2.47 -0.62 -0.10
C THR A 8 3.18 -0.28 -1.41
N MET A 9 3.53 -1.26 -2.27
CA MET A 9 4.46 -1.00 -3.37
C MET A 9 4.13 -1.69 -4.70
N GLU A 10 3.51 -2.87 -4.66
CA GLU A 10 3.21 -3.65 -5.87
C GLU A 10 2.03 -3.02 -6.61
N GLU A 11 2.32 -2.23 -7.64
CA GLU A 11 1.32 -1.53 -8.44
C GLU A 11 1.32 -2.02 -9.90
N LEU A 12 0.14 -2.37 -10.39
CA LEU A 12 -0.08 -2.68 -11.81
C LEU A 12 -0.53 -1.43 -12.55
N ILE A 13 0.23 -1.04 -13.56
CA ILE A 13 -0.05 0.14 -14.37
C ILE A 13 -0.57 -0.30 -15.74
N TRP A 14 -1.78 0.14 -16.06
CA TRP A 14 -2.44 -0.14 -17.32
C TRP A 14 -2.69 1.15 -18.08
N GLY A 15 -2.57 1.09 -19.40
CA GLY A 15 -3.01 2.19 -20.25
C GLY A 15 -4.52 2.39 -20.16
N ASP A 16 -4.92 3.62 -19.90
CA ASP A 16 -6.31 4.07 -19.84
C ASP A 16 -6.42 5.43 -20.54
N HIS A 17 -7.51 5.64 -21.27
CA HIS A 17 -7.82 6.88 -21.97
C HIS A 17 -7.93 8.10 -21.04
N LYS A 18 -8.26 7.88 -19.75
CA LYS A 18 -8.47 8.97 -18.79
C LYS A 18 -7.24 9.26 -17.94
N GLN A 19 -6.61 8.22 -17.38
CA GLN A 19 -5.53 8.37 -16.41
C GLN A 19 -4.14 8.28 -17.05
N GLN A 20 -3.90 7.26 -17.87
CA GLN A 20 -2.57 6.91 -18.38
C GLN A 20 -2.48 7.07 -19.90
N LYS A 21 -2.54 8.31 -20.36
CA LYS A 21 -2.61 8.68 -21.79
C LYS A 21 -1.36 8.33 -22.60
N TRP A 22 -0.22 8.14 -21.94
CA TRP A 22 1.06 7.79 -22.57
C TRP A 22 1.24 6.29 -22.80
N ILE A 23 0.35 5.45 -22.27
CA ILE A 23 0.30 4.02 -22.54
C ILE A 23 -0.93 3.72 -23.41
N LYS A 24 -0.77 2.88 -24.42
CA LYS A 24 -1.90 2.44 -25.24
C LYS A 24 -2.99 1.80 -24.36
N PRO A 25 -4.27 2.20 -24.50
CA PRO A 25 -5.37 1.64 -23.73
C PRO A 25 -5.39 0.11 -23.71
N GLY A 26 -5.52 -0.49 -22.52
CA GLY A 26 -5.54 -1.94 -22.32
C GLY A 26 -4.15 -2.62 -22.29
N PHE A 27 -3.07 -1.88 -22.52
CA PHE A 27 -1.71 -2.44 -22.42
C PHE A 27 -1.20 -2.35 -20.96
N LEU A 28 -0.72 -3.47 -20.42
CA LEU A 28 0.04 -3.50 -19.17
C LEU A 28 1.41 -2.85 -19.40
N PHE A 29 1.80 -1.90 -18.56
CA PHE A 29 3.14 -1.28 -18.58
C PHE A 29 4.11 -2.00 -17.64
N SER A 30 3.64 -2.38 -16.45
CA SER A 30 4.43 -3.04 -15.40
C SER A 30 4.69 -4.53 -15.72
N ARG A 31 5.50 -4.82 -16.75
CA ARG A 31 5.75 -6.18 -17.28
C ARG A 31 7.03 -6.86 -16.78
N GLY A 32 7.81 -6.19 -15.95
CA GLY A 32 9.08 -6.72 -15.49
C GLY A 32 9.51 -6.13 -14.15
N PRO A 33 10.60 -6.64 -13.57
CA PRO A 33 11.09 -6.19 -12.26
C PRO A 33 11.52 -4.72 -12.26
N ASP A 34 11.80 -4.15 -13.44
CA ASP A 34 12.11 -2.73 -13.58
C ASP A 34 10.89 -1.83 -13.33
N THR A 35 9.69 -2.32 -13.64
CA THR A 35 8.44 -1.54 -13.59
C THR A 35 7.40 -2.08 -12.59
N TYR A 36 7.55 -3.33 -12.13
CA TYR A 36 6.78 -3.95 -11.06
C TYR A 36 7.70 -4.31 -9.90
N LYS A 37 7.58 -3.59 -8.78
CA LYS A 37 8.49 -3.71 -7.64
C LYS A 37 7.88 -4.57 -6.55
N ILE A 38 8.50 -5.72 -6.30
CA ILE A 38 8.22 -6.57 -5.14
C ILE A 38 9.07 -6.13 -3.93
N PRO A 39 8.69 -6.51 -2.69
CA PRO A 39 9.52 -6.26 -1.52
C PRO A 39 10.93 -6.86 -1.67
N SER A 40 11.93 -6.03 -1.43
CA SER A 40 13.35 -6.38 -1.35
C SER A 40 13.80 -6.55 0.11
N PHE A 41 15.09 -6.84 0.33
CA PHE A 41 15.66 -6.98 1.67
C PHE A 41 15.48 -5.72 2.54
N SER A 42 15.51 -4.54 1.92
CA SER A 42 15.39 -3.26 2.64
C SER A 42 13.95 -2.93 3.07
N ASP A 43 12.95 -3.68 2.58
CA ASP A 43 11.54 -3.44 2.84
C ASP A 43 10.98 -4.27 4.01
N VAL A 44 11.81 -5.14 4.58
CA VAL A 44 11.45 -5.94 5.76
C VAL A 44 11.47 -5.03 7.00
N PRO A 45 10.47 -5.13 7.92
CA PRO A 45 10.51 -4.41 9.18
C PRO A 45 11.81 -4.68 9.96
N LEU A 46 12.43 -3.64 10.50
CA LEU A 46 13.70 -3.77 11.26
C LEU A 46 13.57 -4.71 12.46
N ASP A 47 12.43 -4.71 13.14
CA ASP A 47 12.07 -5.66 14.21
C ASP A 47 10.83 -6.45 13.77
N LEU A 48 11.05 -7.72 13.40
CA LEU A 48 10.01 -8.65 13.00
C LEU A 48 9.90 -9.78 14.01
N ARG A 49 8.83 -9.76 14.82
CA ARG A 49 8.57 -10.79 15.83
C ARG A 49 7.45 -11.71 15.38
N VAL A 50 7.70 -13.01 15.45
CA VAL A 50 6.73 -14.06 15.13
C VAL A 50 6.68 -15.04 16.29
N SER A 51 5.47 -15.35 16.75
CA SER A 51 5.22 -16.38 17.76
C SER A 51 4.09 -17.26 17.31
N LEU A 52 4.16 -18.54 17.69
CA LEU A 52 3.07 -19.49 17.49
C LEU A 52 2.35 -19.66 18.83
N LEU A 53 1.02 -19.69 18.79
CA LEU A 53 0.21 -19.90 19.98
C LEU A 53 0.47 -21.30 20.55
N SER A 54 0.95 -21.37 21.79
CA SER A 54 1.16 -22.63 22.51
C SER A 54 -0.15 -23.27 22.95
N GLU A 55 -0.14 -24.58 23.21
CA GLU A 55 -1.29 -25.34 23.72
C GLU A 55 -2.57 -25.24 22.86
N SER A 56 -2.45 -25.01 21.55
CA SER A 56 -3.59 -24.87 20.63
C SER A 56 -3.86 -26.13 19.80
N SER A 57 -4.28 -27.22 20.44
CA SER A 57 -4.61 -28.49 19.75
C SER A 57 -5.75 -28.32 18.73
N ASN A 58 -5.65 -29.01 17.59
CA ASN A 58 -6.67 -29.04 16.54
C ASN A 58 -7.02 -30.50 16.19
N PRO A 59 -7.85 -31.18 16.98
CA PRO A 59 -8.09 -32.62 16.83
C PRO A 59 -8.72 -33.03 15.50
N ARG A 60 -9.23 -32.07 14.71
CA ARG A 60 -9.85 -32.29 13.40
C ARG A 60 -8.85 -32.40 12.25
N ALA A 61 -7.63 -31.92 12.44
CA ALA A 61 -6.59 -31.91 11.42
C ALA A 61 -5.49 -32.93 11.73
N ILE A 62 -4.76 -33.34 10.68
CA ILE A 62 -3.65 -34.28 10.83
C ILE A 62 -2.63 -33.73 11.84
N TYR A 63 -2.30 -34.52 12.85
CA TYR A 63 -1.38 -34.17 13.93
C TYR A 63 -1.65 -32.80 14.59
N SER A 64 -2.92 -32.40 14.73
CA SER A 64 -3.27 -31.08 15.29
C SER A 64 -2.74 -29.87 14.52
N SER A 65 -2.45 -30.02 13.22
CA SER A 65 -1.96 -28.94 12.36
C SER A 65 -3.03 -27.91 11.96
N LYS A 66 -2.61 -26.80 11.35
CA LYS A 66 -3.48 -25.79 10.73
C LYS A 66 -2.87 -25.34 9.41
N GLY A 67 -3.71 -25.11 8.40
CA GLY A 67 -3.27 -24.48 7.14
C GLY A 67 -2.97 -23.00 7.36
N ILE A 68 -1.72 -22.59 7.11
CA ILE A 68 -1.24 -21.22 7.40
C ILE A 68 -0.64 -20.49 6.18
N GLY A 69 -0.79 -21.02 4.97
CA GLY A 69 -0.19 -20.42 3.77
C GLY A 69 -0.71 -19.01 3.48
N GLU A 70 -2.04 -18.87 3.41
CA GLU A 70 -2.71 -17.60 3.06
C GLU A 70 -3.05 -16.69 4.25
N PRO A 71 -3.48 -17.20 5.44
CA PRO A 71 -3.96 -16.33 6.52
C PRO A 71 -3.01 -15.18 6.92
N PRO A 72 -1.68 -15.36 6.96
CA PRO A 72 -0.75 -14.28 7.31
C PRO A 72 -0.67 -13.14 6.29
N ILE A 73 -1.14 -13.31 5.04
CA ILE A 73 -1.07 -12.27 4.00
C ILE A 73 -1.85 -11.03 4.44
N THR A 74 -3.06 -11.21 4.98
CA THR A 74 -3.92 -10.10 5.43
C THR A 74 -3.34 -9.34 6.62
N LEU A 75 -2.47 -9.95 7.43
CA LEU A 75 -1.84 -9.29 8.58
C LEU A 75 -0.99 -8.08 8.15
N ALA A 76 -0.47 -8.08 6.91
CA ALA A 76 0.28 -6.96 6.37
C ALA A 76 -0.55 -5.67 6.18
N SER A 77 -1.89 -5.75 6.22
CA SER A 77 -2.74 -4.56 6.27
C SER A 77 -2.44 -3.66 7.47
N SER A 78 -1.85 -4.21 8.54
CA SER A 78 -1.33 -3.43 9.67
C SER A 78 -0.34 -2.34 9.22
N VAL A 79 0.55 -2.64 8.27
CA VAL A 79 1.52 -1.68 7.71
C VAL A 79 0.80 -0.56 6.95
N PHE A 80 -0.20 -0.92 6.13
CA PHE A 80 -1.03 0.06 5.43
C PHE A 80 -1.74 1.02 6.38
N PHE A 81 -2.36 0.50 7.44
CA PHE A 81 -3.05 1.33 8.41
C PHE A 81 -2.09 2.17 9.26
N ALA A 82 -0.89 1.67 9.56
CA ALA A 82 0.16 2.45 10.21
C ALA A 82 0.58 3.66 9.35
N LEU A 83 0.78 3.46 8.05
CA LEU A 83 1.07 4.55 7.10
C LEU A 83 -0.10 5.53 7.02
N LYS A 84 -1.34 5.03 6.94
CA LYS A 84 -2.54 5.88 6.95
C LYS A 84 -2.61 6.74 8.22
N GLN A 85 -2.35 6.16 9.39
CA GLN A 85 -2.34 6.88 10.67
C GLN A 85 -1.24 7.95 10.71
N ALA A 86 -0.05 7.67 10.17
CA ALA A 86 1.02 8.67 10.06
C ALA A 86 0.59 9.87 9.20
N CYS A 87 -0.04 9.63 8.05
CA CYS A 87 -0.62 10.69 7.22
C CYS A 87 -1.74 11.46 7.94
N MET A 88 -2.63 10.77 8.67
CA MET A 88 -3.68 11.42 9.46
C MET A 88 -3.09 12.35 10.52
N ALA A 89 -2.04 11.91 11.22
CA ALA A 89 -1.36 12.72 12.23
C ALA A 89 -0.75 13.99 11.62
N TYR A 90 -0.09 13.88 10.47
CA TYR A 90 0.44 15.04 9.75
C TYR A 90 -0.67 16.00 9.27
N ARG A 91 -1.73 15.47 8.65
CA ARG A 91 -2.86 16.26 8.17
C ARG A 91 -3.54 17.05 9.29
N LYS A 92 -3.68 16.43 10.46
CA LYS A 92 -4.22 17.09 11.66
C LYS A 92 -3.34 18.26 12.12
N GLN A 93 -2.02 18.14 12.04
CA GLN A 93 -1.09 19.24 12.37
C GLN A 93 -1.22 20.43 11.40
N GLN A 94 -1.55 20.14 10.13
CA GLN A 94 -1.78 21.17 9.10
C GLN A 94 -3.22 21.74 9.12
N GLY A 95 -4.07 21.31 10.05
CA GLY A 95 -5.47 21.77 10.16
C GLY A 95 -6.42 21.19 9.11
N PHE A 96 -6.04 20.11 8.42
CA PHE A 96 -6.95 19.36 7.55
C PHE A 96 -7.89 18.45 8.35
N SER A 97 -8.94 17.98 7.68
CA SER A 97 -9.85 16.96 8.22
C SER A 97 -9.10 15.70 8.66
N ASP A 98 -9.51 15.14 9.79
CA ASP A 98 -8.99 13.88 10.35
C ASP A 98 -9.19 12.71 9.38
N TYR A 99 -10.27 12.72 8.59
CA TYR A 99 -10.58 11.64 7.66
C TYR A 99 -10.14 11.94 6.24
N PHE A 100 -9.49 10.96 5.61
CA PHE A 100 -9.26 10.94 4.17
C PHE A 100 -9.25 9.50 3.63
N THR A 101 -9.50 9.37 2.33
CA THR A 101 -9.46 8.10 1.61
C THR A 101 -8.03 7.84 1.13
N LEU A 102 -7.47 6.68 1.50
CA LEU A 102 -6.20 6.19 0.97
C LEU A 102 -6.48 4.88 0.23
N GLN A 103 -6.10 4.79 -1.04
CA GLN A 103 -6.25 3.58 -1.84
C GLN A 103 -5.02 2.66 -1.67
N SER A 104 -5.25 1.35 -1.70
CA SER A 104 -4.18 0.36 -1.82
C SER A 104 -3.74 0.23 -3.28
N PRO A 105 -2.44 0.02 -3.56
CA PRO A 105 -1.31 0.08 -2.62
C PRO A 105 -1.02 1.50 -2.15
N ALA A 106 -0.62 1.69 -0.89
CA ALA A 106 -0.16 2.97 -0.33
C ALA A 106 1.25 3.34 -0.85
N THR A 107 1.35 3.58 -2.15
CA THR A 107 2.59 3.95 -2.83
C THR A 107 3.11 5.30 -2.33
N VAL A 108 4.41 5.53 -2.53
CA VAL A 108 5.06 6.80 -2.20
C VAL A 108 4.32 7.99 -2.81
N GLU A 109 3.84 7.84 -4.06
CA GLU A 109 3.05 8.86 -4.75
C GLU A 109 1.77 9.21 -3.99
N ARG A 110 0.97 8.19 -3.59
CA ARG A 110 -0.27 8.40 -2.82
C ARG A 110 -0.02 8.99 -1.44
N LEU A 111 1.01 8.52 -0.75
CA LEU A 111 1.39 9.03 0.57
C LEU A 111 1.84 10.49 0.49
N ARG A 112 2.66 10.84 -0.52
CA ARG A 112 3.13 12.20 -0.71
C ARG A 112 1.99 13.17 -1.01
N MET A 113 1.04 12.76 -1.84
CA MET A 113 -0.13 13.58 -2.16
C MET A 113 -1.10 13.71 -0.98
N ALA A 114 -1.26 12.66 -0.16
CA ALA A 114 -2.06 12.70 1.05
C ALA A 114 -1.50 13.66 2.12
N CYS A 115 -0.17 13.78 2.20
CA CYS A 115 0.54 14.77 3.02
C CYS A 115 0.65 16.11 2.26
N SER A 116 -0.50 16.75 2.04
CA SER A 116 -0.56 18.01 1.30
C SER A 116 0.12 19.15 2.05
N ASP A 117 0.92 19.93 1.32
CA ASP A 117 1.67 21.08 1.82
C ASP A 117 1.67 22.23 0.78
N GLU A 118 2.48 23.27 1.02
CA GLU A 118 2.61 24.40 0.09
C GLU A 118 3.02 23.98 -1.33
N PHE A 119 3.83 22.92 -1.46
CA PHE A 119 4.27 22.42 -2.76
C PHE A 119 3.13 21.72 -3.49
N THR A 120 2.34 20.92 -2.76
CA THR A 120 1.13 20.30 -3.30
C THR A 120 0.14 21.37 -3.78
N ASN A 121 -0.06 22.44 -3.01
CA ASN A 121 -0.97 23.52 -3.37
C ASN A 121 -0.53 24.28 -4.64
N ARG A 122 0.78 24.41 -4.84
CA ARG A 122 1.34 25.03 -6.06
C ARG A 122 1.27 24.12 -7.27
N ALA A 123 1.42 22.81 -7.09
CA ALA A 123 1.49 21.84 -8.16
C ALA A 123 0.10 21.36 -8.63
N CYS A 124 -0.86 21.25 -7.73
CA CYS A 124 -2.20 20.78 -8.03
C CYS A 124 -3.16 21.94 -8.34
N LEU A 125 -3.68 21.97 -9.57
CA LEU A 125 -4.72 22.91 -10.01
C LEU A 125 -6.14 22.48 -9.57
N THR A 126 -6.29 21.34 -8.89
CA THR A 126 -7.58 20.74 -8.47
C THR A 126 -7.60 20.42 -6.98
N ASP A 127 -8.78 20.04 -6.45
CA ASP A 127 -8.96 19.61 -5.06
C ASP A 127 -8.00 18.44 -4.72
N HIS A 128 -6.94 18.76 -3.99
CA HIS A 128 -5.87 17.84 -3.63
C HIS A 128 -6.25 16.96 -2.43
N GLN A 129 -7.29 17.31 -1.66
CA GLN A 129 -7.59 16.62 -0.41
C GLN A 129 -8.01 15.17 -0.63
N ASN A 130 -8.59 14.86 -1.79
CA ASN A 130 -9.06 13.53 -2.17
C ASN A 130 -8.37 12.98 -3.42
N PHE A 131 -7.36 13.67 -3.95
CA PHE A 131 -6.64 13.21 -5.13
C PHE A 131 -5.83 11.95 -4.79
N GLN A 132 -6.09 10.88 -5.55
CA GLN A 132 -5.39 9.60 -5.39
C GLN A 132 -4.65 9.30 -6.70
N PRO A 133 -3.34 9.59 -6.75
CA PRO A 133 -2.55 9.31 -7.93
C PRO A 133 -2.49 7.81 -8.24
N ARG A 134 -2.11 7.48 -9.48
CA ARG A 134 -1.98 6.11 -9.97
C ARG A 134 -0.81 6.05 -10.94
N GLY A 135 0.31 5.44 -10.56
CA GLY A 135 1.37 5.08 -11.49
C GLY A 135 1.95 6.24 -12.30
N SER A 136 2.43 7.31 -11.65
CA SER A 136 3.31 8.27 -12.32
C SER A 136 4.69 7.63 -12.58
N TYR A 137 5.06 7.51 -13.85
CA TYR A 137 6.40 7.11 -14.31
C TYR A 137 7.03 8.24 -15.11
#